data_AF-A0A849F5F6-F1
#
_entry.id   AF-A0A849F5F6-F1
#
_cell.length_a   1.000
_cell.length_b   1.000
_cell.length_c   1.000
_cell.angle_alpha   90.00
_cell.angle_beta   90.00
_cell.angle_gamma   90.00
#
_symmetry.space_group_name_H-M   'P 1'
#
loop_
_entity.id
_entity.type
_entity.pdbx_description
1 polymer ?
#
loop_
_entity_poly.entity_id
_entity_poly.type
_entity_poly.pdbx_seq_one_letter_code
_entity_poly.pdbx_strand_id
1 'polypeptide(L)'
;MNITTKPPRPNVLLLPLIGMLLFVLFYILAALKYPGGSWMMPHQDGFSFWNNYLCDLLDYNAINGELNTARYFARTSLIVLCLSLVILWYHLPNLFKGKNININIMWLSGIAALVATSFLSSGAHDRTVRIAGFFAVIAFLTCFIELFKAKHIKLFFIGIGCLIIFLVNYYIYETGLYIRLLPVIQKITFLCFIIWFIMLDVMLYRKLKN
;
A
#
# COMPACT_ATOMS: atom_id res chain seq x y z
N MET A 1 -10.76 8.31 21.16
CA MET A 1 -9.50 7.92 21.80
C MET A 1 -8.57 9.12 21.79
N ASN A 2 -8.08 9.57 22.95
CA ASN A 2 -7.20 10.72 23.07
C ASN A 2 -5.76 10.28 22.78
N ILE A 3 -5.43 10.02 21.50
CA ILE A 3 -4.06 9.64 21.14
C ILE A 3 -3.20 10.91 21.12
N THR A 4 -2.81 11.39 22.30
CA THR A 4 -1.72 12.35 22.43
C THR A 4 -0.41 11.58 22.38
N THR A 5 0.11 11.38 21.17
CA THR A 5 1.50 10.93 21.07
C THR A 5 2.39 12.13 21.37
N LYS A 6 3.32 11.97 22.32
CA LYS A 6 4.46 12.89 22.46
C LYS A 6 5.10 13.04 21.07
N PRO A 7 5.54 14.26 20.65
CA PRO A 7 6.16 14.42 19.34
C PRO A 7 7.29 13.39 19.19
N PRO A 8 7.21 12.51 18.17
CA PRO A 8 8.19 11.45 17.99
C PRO A 8 9.56 12.07 17.72
N ARG A 9 10.62 11.32 18.07
CA ARG A 9 11.97 11.73 17.71
C ARG A 9 12.07 11.84 16.18
N PRO A 10 12.77 12.84 15.61
CA PRO A 10 12.85 13.04 14.17
C PRO A 10 13.26 11.79 13.36
N ASN A 11 14.12 10.94 13.93
CA ASN A 11 14.58 9.71 13.26
C ASN A 11 13.46 8.67 13.06
N VAL A 12 12.46 8.64 13.97
CA VAL A 12 11.31 7.73 13.86
C VAL A 12 10.44 8.09 12.67
N LEU A 13 10.34 9.38 12.36
CA LEU A 13 9.59 9.91 11.22
C LEU A 13 10.26 9.64 9.86
N LEU A 14 11.49 9.11 9.84
CA LEU A 14 12.16 8.71 8.60
C LEU A 14 12.16 7.19 8.39
N LEU A 15 11.73 6.42 9.39
CA LEU A 15 11.60 4.97 9.28
C LEU A 15 10.64 4.54 8.17
N PRO A 16 9.49 5.21 7.93
CA PRO A 16 8.61 4.82 6.83
C PRO A 16 9.30 4.93 5.46
N LEU A 17 10.11 5.97 5.22
CA LEU A 17 10.91 6.09 3.98
C LEU A 17 11.88 4.92 3.81
N ILE A 18 12.65 4.60 4.85
CA ILE A 18 13.62 3.50 4.81
C ILE A 18 12.90 2.17 4.52
N GLY A 19 11.78 1.94 5.18
CA GLY A 19 11.01 0.72 4.98
C GLY A 19 10.34 0.63 3.61
N MET A 20 9.89 1.73 3.01
CA MET A 20 9.43 1.74 1.60
C MET A 20 10.57 1.42 0.63
N LEU A 21 11.80 1.87 0.88
CA LEU A 21 12.98 1.49 0.09
C LEU A 21 13.31 -0.01 0.24
N LEU A 22 13.28 -0.53 1.48
CA LEU A 22 13.49 -1.95 1.75
C LEU A 22 12.39 -2.81 1.11
N PHE A 23 11.14 -2.36 1.12
CA PHE A 23 10.06 -2.98 0.37
C PHE A 23 10.46 -3.11 -1.10
N VAL A 24 10.85 -2.02 -1.78
CA VAL A 24 11.22 -2.09 -3.21
C VAL A 24 12.35 -3.09 -3.45
N LEU A 25 13.37 -3.09 -2.58
CA LEU A 25 14.49 -4.02 -2.67
C LEU A 25 14.04 -5.49 -2.57
N PHE A 26 13.29 -5.86 -1.53
CA PHE A 26 12.80 -7.22 -1.36
C PHE A 26 11.85 -7.64 -2.47
N TYR A 27 11.08 -6.69 -2.99
CA TYR A 27 10.17 -6.94 -4.09
C TYR A 27 10.90 -7.26 -5.40
N ILE A 28 11.98 -6.53 -5.70
CA ILE A 28 12.85 -6.83 -6.85
C ILE A 28 13.50 -8.20 -6.68
N LEU A 29 14.00 -8.53 -5.48
CA LEU A 29 14.57 -9.85 -5.20
C LEU A 29 13.54 -10.97 -5.41
N ALA A 30 12.28 -10.75 -5.00
CA ALA A 30 11.21 -11.71 -5.24
C ALA A 30 10.95 -11.91 -6.74
N ALA A 31 10.86 -10.83 -7.52
CA ALA A 31 10.65 -10.91 -8.95
C ALA A 31 11.80 -11.63 -9.68
N LEU A 32 13.06 -11.35 -9.31
CA LEU A 32 14.24 -11.97 -9.91
C LEU A 32 14.37 -13.47 -9.59
N LYS A 33 13.78 -13.92 -8.48
CA LYS A 33 13.82 -15.33 -8.02
C LYS A 33 12.54 -16.09 -8.34
N TYR A 34 11.54 -15.45 -8.96
CA TYR A 34 10.27 -16.08 -9.27
C TYR A 34 10.47 -17.21 -10.29
N PRO A 35 9.94 -18.42 -10.05
CA PRO A 35 10.16 -19.56 -10.95
C PRO A 35 9.63 -19.32 -12.36
N GLY A 36 8.38 -18.88 -12.51
CA GLY A 36 7.83 -18.63 -13.83
C GLY A 36 6.31 -18.64 -13.93
N GLY A 37 5.85 -18.38 -15.14
CA GLY A 37 4.45 -18.34 -15.52
C GLY A 37 3.82 -16.97 -15.31
N SER A 38 2.84 -16.67 -16.14
CA SER A 38 1.84 -15.63 -15.91
C SER A 38 0.51 -16.13 -16.45
N TRP A 39 -0.59 -15.49 -16.06
CA TRP A 39 -1.92 -15.84 -16.55
C TRP A 39 -2.04 -15.80 -18.09
N MET A 40 -1.20 -15.00 -18.76
CA MET A 40 -1.13 -14.92 -20.23
C MET A 40 -0.12 -15.89 -20.84
N MET A 41 0.96 -16.22 -20.11
CA MET A 41 2.03 -17.10 -20.57
C MET A 41 2.42 -18.07 -19.45
N PRO A 42 1.65 -19.16 -19.24
CA PRO A 42 1.82 -20.03 -18.07
C PRO A 42 3.17 -20.76 -18.04
N HIS A 43 3.78 -21.00 -19.21
CA HIS A 43 5.03 -21.76 -19.33
C HIS A 43 6.27 -20.88 -19.51
N GLN A 44 6.17 -19.56 -19.37
CA GLN A 44 7.35 -18.70 -19.44
C GLN A 44 8.21 -18.90 -18.18
N ASP A 45 9.52 -18.81 -18.32
CA ASP A 45 10.41 -18.76 -17.15
C ASP A 45 10.44 -17.34 -16.58
N GLY A 46 10.54 -17.25 -15.25
CA GLY A 46 10.70 -15.98 -14.54
C GLY A 46 9.46 -15.09 -14.47
N PHE A 47 9.63 -13.95 -13.79
CA PHE A 47 8.58 -12.94 -13.63
C PHE A 47 8.48 -12.04 -14.87
N SER A 48 7.28 -11.92 -15.42
CA SER A 48 6.96 -10.97 -16.48
C SER A 48 6.40 -9.68 -15.91
N PHE A 49 7.14 -8.58 -16.06
CA PHE A 49 6.72 -7.26 -15.61
C PHE A 49 5.34 -6.84 -16.17
N TRP A 50 5.03 -7.23 -17.40
CA TRP A 50 3.79 -6.84 -18.08
C TRP A 50 2.60 -7.73 -17.74
N ASN A 51 2.83 -9.02 -17.45
CA ASN A 51 1.76 -10.01 -17.40
C ASN A 51 1.51 -10.58 -16.00
N ASN A 52 2.48 -10.48 -15.09
CA ASN A 52 2.30 -10.93 -13.72
C ASN A 52 1.73 -9.84 -12.83
N TYR A 53 0.83 -10.24 -11.94
CA TYR A 53 0.42 -9.40 -10.83
C TYR A 53 1.52 -9.34 -9.78
N LEU A 54 1.49 -8.27 -9.00
CA LEU A 54 2.33 -8.17 -7.83
C LEU A 54 1.96 -9.23 -6.76
N CYS A 55 0.69 -9.63 -6.69
CA CYS A 55 0.26 -10.66 -5.76
C CYS A 55 0.72 -12.07 -6.15
N ASP A 56 0.99 -12.37 -7.43
CA ASP A 56 1.50 -13.68 -7.88
C ASP A 56 2.78 -14.08 -7.15
N LEU A 57 3.58 -13.10 -6.72
CA LEU A 57 4.83 -13.33 -5.97
C LEU A 57 4.59 -13.85 -4.55
N LEU A 58 3.39 -13.71 -3.98
CA LEU A 58 3.06 -14.12 -2.61
C LEU A 58 2.60 -15.58 -2.51
N ASP A 59 2.22 -16.17 -3.64
CA ASP A 59 1.57 -17.47 -3.73
C ASP A 59 2.50 -18.62 -3.39
N TYR A 60 1.90 -19.75 -2.98
CA TYR A 60 2.65 -20.94 -2.59
C TYR A 60 3.39 -21.54 -3.79
N ASN A 61 2.70 -21.66 -4.92
CA ASN A 61 3.24 -22.05 -6.22
C ASN A 61 3.24 -20.85 -7.15
N ALA A 62 4.16 -20.83 -8.10
CA ALA A 62 4.16 -19.91 -9.22
C ALA A 62 3.10 -20.33 -10.25
N ILE A 63 2.78 -19.46 -11.20
CA ILE A 63 1.71 -19.72 -12.19
C ILE A 63 2.06 -20.90 -13.10
N ASN A 64 3.35 -21.17 -13.33
CA ASN A 64 3.81 -22.35 -14.05
C ASN A 64 3.63 -23.68 -13.27
N GLY A 65 3.17 -23.62 -12.02
CA GLY A 65 2.94 -24.78 -11.15
C GLY A 65 4.12 -25.15 -10.24
N GLU A 66 5.29 -24.54 -10.43
CA GLU A 66 6.46 -24.81 -9.59
C GLU A 66 6.34 -24.18 -8.20
N LEU A 67 7.07 -24.73 -7.22
CA LEU A 67 7.14 -24.15 -5.89
C LEU A 67 7.74 -22.75 -5.93
N ASN A 68 7.00 -21.74 -5.47
CA ASN A 68 7.49 -20.37 -5.43
C ASN A 68 8.38 -20.15 -4.19
N THR A 69 9.68 -20.41 -4.31
CA THR A 69 10.65 -20.09 -3.25
C THR A 69 10.84 -18.58 -3.05
N ALA A 70 10.52 -17.77 -4.06
CA ALA A 70 10.65 -16.31 -3.98
C ALA A 70 9.60 -15.65 -3.06
N ARG A 71 8.53 -16.37 -2.72
CA ARG A 71 7.45 -15.88 -1.85
C ARG A 71 7.94 -15.37 -0.50
N TYR A 72 9.05 -15.89 0.02
CA TYR A 72 9.60 -15.41 1.30
C TYR A 72 10.06 -13.97 1.19
N PHE A 73 10.75 -13.60 0.09
CA PHE A 73 11.12 -12.21 -0.17
C PHE A 73 9.86 -11.33 -0.35
N ALA A 74 8.87 -11.80 -1.09
CA ALA A 74 7.63 -11.05 -1.31
C ALA A 74 6.83 -10.81 0.00
N ARG A 75 6.73 -11.82 0.86
CA ARG A 75 6.06 -11.72 2.16
C ARG A 75 6.82 -10.81 3.13
N THR A 76 8.14 -10.93 3.17
CA THR A 76 8.99 -10.00 3.95
C THR A 76 8.80 -8.58 3.45
N SER A 77 8.80 -8.37 2.13
CA SER A 77 8.51 -7.07 1.51
C SER A 77 7.18 -6.50 2.00
N LEU A 78 6.10 -7.28 1.91
CA LEU A 78 4.77 -6.89 2.33
C LEU A 78 4.72 -6.50 3.82
N ILE A 79 5.31 -7.32 4.69
CA ILE A 79 5.37 -7.05 6.14
C ILE A 79 6.14 -5.76 6.42
N VAL A 80 7.30 -5.58 5.79
CA VAL A 80 8.12 -4.36 5.93
C VAL A 80 7.32 -3.13 5.52
N LEU A 81 6.61 -3.18 4.38
CA LEU A 81 5.76 -2.09 3.94
C LEU A 81 4.62 -1.81 4.92
N CYS A 82 3.89 -2.83 5.35
CA CYS A 82 2.79 -2.69 6.31
C CYS A 82 3.27 -2.05 7.62
N LEU A 83 4.37 -2.53 8.20
CA LEU A 83 4.94 -1.95 9.43
C LEU A 83 5.37 -0.49 9.24
N SER A 84 5.97 -0.18 8.10
CA SER A 84 6.40 1.18 7.75
C SER A 84 5.23 2.14 7.64
N LEU A 85 4.17 1.71 6.95
CA LEU A 85 2.95 2.49 6.81
C LEU A 85 2.19 2.57 8.14
N VAL A 86 2.23 1.56 9.00
CA VAL A 86 1.65 1.64 10.35
C VAL A 86 2.31 2.76 11.14
N ILE A 87 3.65 2.89 11.08
CA ILE A 87 4.36 4.00 11.74
C ILE A 87 3.90 5.36 11.18
N LEU A 88 3.83 5.50 9.85
CA LEU A 88 3.34 6.72 9.21
C LEU A 88 1.91 7.05 9.65
N TRP A 89 0.97 6.12 9.51
CA TRP A 89 -0.44 6.31 9.86
C TRP A 89 -0.64 6.56 11.35
N TYR A 90 0.19 5.96 12.20
CA TYR A 90 0.16 6.20 13.64
C TYR A 90 0.49 7.64 13.99
N HIS A 91 1.45 8.26 13.30
CA HIS A 91 1.86 9.65 13.54
C HIS A 91 1.14 10.68 12.66
N LEU A 92 0.45 10.25 11.60
CA LEU A 92 -0.27 11.12 10.66
C LEU A 92 -1.26 12.10 11.31
N PRO A 93 -1.97 11.78 12.42
CA PRO A 93 -2.81 12.75 13.12
C PRO A 93 -2.10 14.06 13.51
N ASN A 94 -0.80 14.00 13.77
CA ASN A 94 0.01 15.19 14.12
C ASN A 94 0.18 16.16 12.94
N LEU A 95 -0.12 15.73 11.70
CA LEU A 95 -0.17 16.59 10.52
C LEU A 95 -1.34 17.59 10.57
N PHE A 96 -2.38 17.31 11.35
CA PHE A 96 -3.59 18.14 11.42
C PHE A 96 -3.64 18.97 12.70
N LYS A 97 -4.49 20.00 12.74
CA LYS A 97 -4.68 20.85 13.93
C LYS A 97 -5.93 20.40 14.68
N GLY A 98 -5.81 20.29 16.00
CA GLY A 98 -6.92 19.92 16.87
C GLY A 98 -7.23 18.42 16.87
N LYS A 99 -8.26 18.06 17.62
CA LYS A 99 -8.77 16.69 17.73
C LYS A 99 -10.21 16.70 17.25
N ASN A 100 -10.55 15.84 16.30
CA ASN A 100 -11.91 15.67 15.84
C ASN A 100 -12.20 14.19 15.57
N ILE A 101 -13.48 13.84 15.45
CA ILE A 101 -13.91 12.46 15.21
C ILE A 101 -13.38 11.92 13.88
N ASN A 102 -13.25 12.79 12.87
CA ASN A 102 -12.77 12.42 11.54
C ASN A 102 -11.31 11.93 11.56
N ILE A 103 -10.43 12.56 12.33
CA ILE A 103 -9.03 12.14 12.56
C ILE A 103 -8.98 10.76 13.23
N ASN A 104 -9.88 10.47 14.18
CA ASN A 104 -9.94 9.17 14.83
C ASN A 104 -10.41 8.07 13.87
N ILE A 105 -11.43 8.35 13.05
CA ILE A 105 -11.92 7.41 12.02
C ILE A 105 -10.81 7.16 11.00
N MET A 106 -10.15 8.21 10.50
CA MET A 106 -9.01 8.14 9.60
C MET A 106 -7.92 7.22 10.16
N TRP A 107 -7.51 7.45 11.40
CA TRP A 107 -6.48 6.65 12.06
C TRP A 107 -6.90 5.18 12.19
N LEU A 108 -8.08 4.91 12.76
CA LEU A 108 -8.53 3.55 13.04
C LEU A 108 -8.71 2.74 11.76
N SER A 109 -9.36 3.34 10.75
CA SER A 109 -9.56 2.68 9.45
C SER A 109 -8.25 2.48 8.70
N GLY A 110 -7.30 3.42 8.76
CA GLY A 110 -5.97 3.26 8.16
C GLY A 110 -5.19 2.11 8.78
N ILE A 111 -5.17 2.01 10.11
CA ILE A 111 -4.53 0.90 10.82
C ILE A 111 -5.24 -0.43 10.51
N ALA A 112 -6.59 -0.46 10.51
CA ALA A 112 -7.35 -1.65 10.17
C ALA A 112 -7.08 -2.14 8.74
N ALA A 113 -6.97 -1.23 7.77
CA ALA A 113 -6.62 -1.54 6.39
C ALA A 113 -5.23 -2.20 6.28
N LEU A 114 -4.24 -1.68 7.00
CA LEU A 114 -2.88 -2.20 7.00
C LEU A 114 -2.77 -3.57 7.69
N VAL A 115 -3.49 -3.75 8.80
CA VAL A 115 -3.60 -5.05 9.47
C VAL A 115 -4.24 -6.05 8.53
N ALA A 116 -5.38 -5.73 7.90
CA ALA A 116 -6.01 -6.61 6.91
C ALA A 116 -5.04 -6.95 5.77
N THR A 117 -4.37 -5.94 5.19
CA THR A 117 -3.40 -6.11 4.09
C THR A 117 -2.24 -7.05 4.46
N SER A 118 -1.80 -7.09 5.72
CA SER A 118 -0.74 -8.01 6.15
C SER A 118 -1.09 -9.49 5.99
N PHE A 119 -2.39 -9.82 5.92
CA PHE A 119 -2.89 -11.18 5.66
C PHE A 119 -3.06 -11.51 4.17
N LEU A 120 -2.54 -10.69 3.25
CA LEU A 120 -2.71 -10.91 1.81
C LEU A 120 -2.15 -12.27 1.36
N SER A 121 -1.11 -12.78 2.04
CA SER A 121 -0.49 -14.07 1.75
C SER A 121 -1.12 -15.28 2.45
N SER A 122 -2.27 -15.13 3.11
CA SER A 122 -2.88 -16.16 3.97
C SER A 122 -3.73 -17.21 3.21
N GLY A 123 -3.80 -17.13 1.88
CA GLY A 123 -4.62 -18.02 1.05
C GLY A 123 -6.07 -17.56 0.89
N ALA A 124 -6.53 -16.57 1.66
CA ALA A 124 -7.84 -15.91 1.50
C ALA A 124 -7.72 -14.58 0.72
N HIS A 125 -6.97 -14.59 -0.39
CA HIS A 125 -6.52 -13.39 -1.12
C HIS A 125 -7.67 -12.38 -1.37
N ASP A 126 -8.72 -12.80 -2.06
CA ASP A 126 -9.79 -11.90 -2.51
C ASP A 126 -10.57 -11.31 -1.34
N ARG A 127 -10.79 -12.13 -0.30
CA ARG A 127 -11.45 -11.68 0.93
C ARG A 127 -10.60 -10.62 1.63
N THR A 128 -9.30 -10.84 1.71
CA THR A 128 -8.36 -9.89 2.32
C THR A 128 -8.33 -8.57 1.55
N VAL A 129 -8.26 -8.62 0.21
CA VAL A 129 -8.27 -7.40 -0.64
C VAL A 129 -9.55 -6.59 -0.42
N ARG A 130 -10.72 -7.23 -0.39
CA ARG A 130 -12.01 -6.55 -0.18
C ARG A 130 -12.11 -5.89 1.19
N ILE A 131 -11.72 -6.61 2.25
CA ILE A 131 -11.73 -6.07 3.63
C ILE A 131 -10.74 -4.90 3.75
N ALA A 132 -9.52 -5.07 3.26
CA ALA A 132 -8.51 -4.02 3.29
C ALA A 132 -8.95 -2.79 2.48
N GLY A 133 -9.52 -3.00 1.28
CA GLY A 133 -10.04 -1.96 0.42
C GLY A 133 -11.17 -1.16 1.07
N PHE A 134 -12.12 -1.82 1.73
CA PHE A 134 -13.20 -1.16 2.46
C PHE A 134 -12.66 -0.18 3.52
N PHE A 135 -11.75 -0.65 4.38
CA PHE A 135 -11.13 0.21 5.40
C PHE A 135 -10.25 1.29 4.78
N ALA A 136 -9.52 0.99 3.71
CA ALA A 136 -8.66 1.94 3.02
C ALA A 136 -9.46 3.10 2.41
N VAL A 137 -10.61 2.84 1.79
CA VAL A 137 -11.47 3.90 1.24
C VAL A 137 -11.94 4.85 2.34
N ILE A 138 -12.39 4.33 3.48
CA ILE A 138 -12.78 5.15 4.64
C ILE A 138 -11.59 5.98 5.12
N ALA A 139 -10.42 5.37 5.25
CA ALA A 139 -9.19 6.03 5.69
C ALA A 139 -8.78 7.16 4.75
N PHE A 140 -8.85 6.94 3.44
CA PHE A 140 -8.49 7.94 2.44
C PHE A 140 -9.48 9.09 2.39
N LEU A 141 -10.79 8.83 2.36
CA LEU A 141 -11.80 9.89 2.33
C LEU A 141 -11.68 10.80 3.56
N THR A 142 -11.53 10.21 4.74
CA THR A 142 -11.37 10.97 5.99
C THR A 142 -10.04 11.71 6.04
N CYS A 143 -8.94 11.13 5.54
CA CYS A 143 -7.65 11.81 5.37
C CYS A 143 -7.73 13.01 4.42
N PHE A 144 -8.43 12.87 3.30
CA PHE A 144 -8.59 13.93 2.30
C PHE A 144 -9.34 15.13 2.88
N ILE A 145 -10.38 14.90 3.67
CA ILE A 145 -11.11 15.95 4.38
C ILE A 145 -10.15 16.75 5.28
N GLU A 146 -9.28 16.08 6.04
CA GLU A 146 -8.32 16.76 6.92
C GLU A 146 -7.19 17.45 6.14
N LEU A 147 -6.70 16.87 5.05
CA LEU A 147 -5.73 17.50 4.15
C LEU A 147 -6.29 18.79 3.53
N PHE A 148 -7.56 18.78 3.11
CA PHE A 148 -8.22 19.95 2.57
C PHE A 148 -8.39 21.05 3.63
N LYS A 149 -8.89 20.70 4.83
CA LYS A 149 -9.01 21.64 5.96
C LYS A 149 -7.67 22.24 6.37
N ALA A 150 -6.60 21.45 6.36
CA ALA A 150 -5.24 21.88 6.67
C ALA A 150 -4.54 22.62 5.51
N LYS A 151 -5.24 22.87 4.38
CA LYS A 151 -4.73 23.54 3.17
C LYS A 151 -3.56 22.81 2.50
N HIS A 152 -3.41 21.50 2.72
CA HIS A 152 -2.45 20.66 2.02
C HIS A 152 -2.97 20.22 0.63
N ILE A 153 -3.34 21.20 -0.21
CA ILE A 153 -4.10 21.01 -1.46
C ILE A 153 -3.38 20.10 -2.47
N LYS A 154 -2.05 20.20 -2.59
CA LYS A 154 -1.27 19.31 -3.46
C LYS A 154 -1.40 17.83 -3.07
N LEU A 155 -1.28 17.53 -1.77
CA LEU A 155 -1.43 16.18 -1.23
C LEU A 155 -2.86 15.65 -1.40
N PHE A 156 -3.85 16.53 -1.23
CA PHE A 156 -5.25 16.21 -1.47
C PHE A 156 -5.50 15.75 -2.91
N PHE A 157 -5.12 16.55 -3.92
CA PHE A 157 -5.38 16.19 -5.32
C PHE A 157 -4.61 14.96 -5.79
N ILE A 158 -3.35 14.80 -5.38
CA ILE A 158 -2.58 13.58 -5.69
C ILE A 158 -3.23 12.36 -5.05
N GLY A 159 -3.70 12.48 -3.80
CA GLY A 159 -4.41 11.42 -3.10
C GLY A 159 -5.72 11.03 -3.79
N ILE A 160 -6.52 12.01 -4.21
CA ILE A 160 -7.73 11.77 -5.01
C ILE A 160 -7.40 11.02 -6.30
N GLY A 161 -6.34 11.42 -7.01
CA GLY A 161 -5.85 10.69 -8.18
C GLY A 161 -5.51 9.23 -7.87
N CYS A 162 -4.81 8.98 -6.77
CA CYS A 162 -4.49 7.61 -6.33
C CYS A 162 -5.76 6.79 -6.04
N LEU A 163 -6.74 7.37 -5.35
CA LEU A 163 -8.01 6.71 -5.05
C LEU A 163 -8.79 6.38 -6.33
N ILE A 164 -8.84 7.29 -7.31
CA ILE A 164 -9.51 7.05 -8.58
C ILE A 164 -8.88 5.86 -9.31
N ILE A 165 -7.54 5.84 -9.44
CA ILE A 165 -6.85 4.73 -10.12
C ILE A 165 -7.07 3.41 -9.37
N PHE A 166 -7.07 3.42 -8.03
CA PHE A 166 -7.42 2.25 -7.23
C PHE A 166 -8.84 1.75 -7.49
N LEU A 167 -9.84 2.65 -7.55
CA LEU A 167 -11.22 2.28 -7.84
C LEU A 167 -11.38 1.71 -9.26
N VAL A 168 -10.63 2.24 -10.24
CA VAL A 168 -10.56 1.66 -11.59
C VAL A 168 -9.95 0.26 -11.54
N ASN A 169 -8.86 0.07 -10.77
CA ASN A 169 -8.22 -1.23 -10.60
C ASN A 169 -9.19 -2.25 -9.99
N TYR A 170 -9.91 -1.87 -8.93
CA TYR A 170 -10.92 -2.68 -8.28
C TYR A 170 -12.10 -3.01 -9.21
N TYR A 171 -12.58 -2.02 -9.97
CA TYR A 171 -13.66 -2.21 -10.94
C TYR A 171 -13.27 -3.21 -12.04
N ILE A 172 -12.07 -3.08 -12.62
CA ILE A 172 -11.55 -4.02 -13.63
C ILE A 172 -11.45 -5.43 -13.05
N TYR A 173 -10.96 -5.55 -11.82
CA TYR A 173 -10.81 -6.83 -11.13
C TYR A 173 -12.16 -7.52 -10.91
N GLU A 174 -13.16 -6.82 -10.36
CA GLU A 174 -14.47 -7.42 -10.07
C GLU A 174 -15.31 -7.68 -11.33
N THR A 175 -15.17 -6.88 -12.39
CA THR A 175 -15.94 -7.06 -13.63
C THR A 175 -15.26 -7.94 -14.67
N GLY A 176 -13.93 -8.13 -14.57
CA GLY A 176 -13.12 -8.79 -15.59
C GLY A 176 -12.93 -7.98 -16.88
N LEU A 177 -13.54 -6.79 -17.01
CA LEU A 177 -13.39 -5.94 -18.19
C LEU A 177 -11.98 -5.39 -18.26
N TYR A 178 -11.28 -5.59 -19.38
CA TYR A 178 -9.87 -5.18 -19.55
C TYR A 178 -8.88 -5.85 -18.58
N ILE A 179 -9.19 -7.06 -18.08
CA ILE A 179 -8.36 -7.78 -17.11
C ILE A 179 -6.91 -7.97 -17.56
N ARG A 180 -6.65 -8.03 -18.88
CA ARG A 180 -5.30 -8.12 -19.45
C ARG A 180 -4.41 -6.91 -19.13
N LEU A 181 -4.99 -5.73 -18.90
CA LEU A 181 -4.26 -4.52 -18.52
C LEU A 181 -4.05 -4.41 -17.01
N LEU A 182 -4.80 -5.17 -16.22
CA LEU A 182 -4.81 -5.06 -14.76
C LEU A 182 -3.42 -5.26 -14.12
N PRO A 183 -2.55 -6.18 -14.57
CA PRO A 183 -1.21 -6.31 -14.01
C PRO A 183 -0.38 -5.03 -14.10
N VAL A 184 -0.51 -4.28 -15.20
CA VAL A 184 0.22 -3.02 -15.41
C VAL A 184 -0.42 -1.90 -14.59
N ILE A 185 -1.75 -1.79 -14.65
CA ILE A 185 -2.51 -0.79 -13.89
C ILE A 185 -2.23 -0.98 -12.39
N GLN A 186 -2.16 -2.21 -11.88
CA GLN A 186 -1.86 -2.51 -10.48
C GLN A 186 -0.49 -1.93 -10.06
N LYS A 187 0.54 -2.07 -10.89
CA LYS A 187 1.89 -1.52 -10.61
C LYS A 187 1.89 0.00 -10.63
N ILE A 188 1.17 0.61 -11.57
CA ILE A 188 0.98 2.07 -11.63
C ILE A 188 0.27 2.56 -10.37
N THR A 189 -0.86 1.94 -10.00
CA THR A 189 -1.59 2.24 -8.75
C THR A 189 -0.65 2.19 -7.55
N PHE A 190 0.11 1.09 -7.43
CA PHE A 190 1.02 0.88 -6.33
C PHE A 190 2.11 1.96 -6.27
N LEU A 191 2.73 2.29 -7.40
CA LEU A 191 3.74 3.36 -7.49
C LEU A 191 3.16 4.73 -7.11
N CYS A 192 1.96 5.06 -7.58
CA CYS A 192 1.28 6.31 -7.22
C CYS A 192 1.05 6.42 -5.71
N PHE A 193 0.59 5.34 -5.07
CA PHE A 193 0.41 5.31 -3.61
C PHE A 193 1.72 5.44 -2.85
N ILE A 194 2.78 4.74 -3.27
CA ILE A 194 4.10 4.87 -2.64
C ILE A 194 4.61 6.31 -2.71
N ILE A 195 4.51 6.95 -3.88
CA ILE A 195 4.89 8.37 -4.04
C ILE A 195 4.06 9.24 -3.10
N TRP A 196 2.75 9.02 -3.03
CA TRP A 196 1.86 9.79 -2.15
C TRP A 196 2.21 9.60 -0.66
N PHE A 197 2.50 8.37 -0.22
CA PHE A 197 2.94 8.09 1.15
C PHE A 197 4.29 8.74 1.48
N ILE A 198 5.25 8.70 0.55
CA ILE A 198 6.53 9.42 0.69
C ILE A 198 6.27 10.92 0.88
N MET A 199 5.39 11.51 0.08
CA MET A 199 5.06 12.94 0.20
C MET A 199 4.38 13.27 1.54
N LEU A 200 3.48 12.41 2.03
CA LEU A 200 2.86 12.54 3.35
C LEU A 200 3.91 12.50 4.47
N ASP A 201 4.80 11.51 4.44
CA ASP A 201 5.83 11.31 5.45
C ASP A 201 6.83 12.48 5.49
N VAL A 202 7.28 12.95 4.32
CA VAL A 202 8.15 14.13 4.20
C VAL A 202 7.45 15.39 4.73
N MET A 203 6.15 15.57 4.45
CA MET A 203 5.38 16.70 4.97
C MET A 203 5.24 16.64 6.49
N LEU A 204 4.94 15.47 7.03
CA LEU A 204 4.84 15.22 8.47
C LEU A 204 6.19 15.52 9.16
N TYR A 205 7.29 15.00 8.64
CA TYR A 205 8.64 15.27 9.13
C TYR A 205 8.96 16.77 9.15
N ARG A 206 8.69 17.49 8.05
CA ARG A 206 8.92 18.94 7.96
C ARG A 206 8.09 19.72 8.98
N LYS A 207 6.83 19.34 9.17
CA LYS A 207 5.94 20.01 10.12
C LYS A 207 6.35 19.80 11.57
N LEU A 208 6.85 18.61 11.93
CA LEU A 208 7.22 18.28 13.31
C LEU A 208 8.65 18.65 13.70
N LYS A 209 9.51 18.88 12.71
CA LYS A 209 10.86 19.41 12.93
C LYS A 209 10.87 20.92 13.18
N ASN A 210 9.94 21.65 12.56
CA ASN A 210 9.78 23.10 12.69
C ASN A 210 8.89 23.45 13.89
#